data_AF-A0A8H7I7K9-F1
#
_entry.id   AF-A0A8H7I7K9-F1
#
_cell.length_a   1.000
_cell.length_b   1.000
_cell.length_c   1.000
_cell.angle_alpha   90.00
_cell.angle_beta   90.00
_cell.angle_gamma   90.00
#
_symmetry.space_group_name_H-M   'P 1'
#
loop_
_entity.id
_entity.type
_entity.pdbx_description
1 polymer ?
#
loop_
_entity_poly.entity_id
_entity_poly.type
_entity_poly.pdbx_seq_one_letter_code
_entity_poly.pdbx_strand_id
1 'polypeptide(L)'
;MFWPPIDLVNMGKETRQMSVEEKKSFWASLSKDQKRLLIVLEKLLEEEPSLIEKVVRAPREHAAALSTGQSNGRSEDMAKVAREMPTWEVMAWDPPLGPKPRRGLFHIQCAELLSSIQYNWKDSQVQDDFCNMKLLAKPSQFPRYLWVDNGEYYNPERPSEGLLRNEILICAAYCLLFSPSSAKSMSASTTQVSGARGCSFKRSKGSIGLAKAYNLTKVTPAFIAYVAVVVRHSLTTETYFSEICGGFNYGDYYNQIREFLEAPKFASRSKVLLEWWNMRLFGSFNIGMQVVTEDDRDATLDALDAEVEGDPGLSGDEEPRLGEQEEDEDESGDE
;
A
#
# COMPACT_ATOMS: atom_id res chain seq x y z
N MET A 1 -14.23 5.80 -1.23
CA MET A 1 -14.52 5.86 0.21
C MET A 1 -15.71 6.76 0.51
N PHE A 2 -15.67 8.02 0.05
CA PHE A 2 -16.76 8.98 0.20
C PHE A 2 -17.50 9.09 -1.14
N TRP A 3 -18.44 8.18 -1.37
CA TRP A 3 -19.37 8.26 -2.48
C TRP A 3 -20.75 7.81 -1.98
N PRO A 4 -21.82 8.58 -2.23
CA PRO A 4 -23.16 8.16 -1.87
C PRO A 4 -23.58 6.98 -2.73
N PRO A 5 -24.04 5.85 -2.13
CA PRO A 5 -24.51 4.71 -2.91
C PRO A 5 -25.68 5.05 -3.84
N ILE A 6 -26.49 6.05 -3.47
CA ILE A 6 -27.58 6.53 -4.32
C ILE A 6 -27.06 7.18 -5.62
N ASP A 7 -25.98 7.94 -5.56
CA ASP A 7 -25.39 8.58 -6.75
C ASP A 7 -24.81 7.52 -7.67
N LEU A 8 -24.14 6.51 -7.09
CA LEU A 8 -23.58 5.38 -7.84
C LEU A 8 -24.69 4.62 -8.60
N VAL A 9 -25.81 4.38 -7.94
CA VAL A 9 -26.98 3.73 -8.52
C VAL A 9 -27.60 4.57 -9.63
N ASN A 10 -27.75 5.88 -9.42
CA ASN A 10 -28.29 6.78 -10.42
C ASN A 10 -27.40 6.85 -11.65
N MET A 11 -26.08 6.91 -11.46
CA MET A 11 -25.11 6.84 -12.53
C MET A 11 -25.25 5.53 -13.32
N GLY A 12 -25.42 4.39 -12.65
CA GLY A 12 -25.62 3.11 -13.33
C GLY A 12 -26.94 3.00 -14.09
N LYS A 13 -28.02 3.61 -13.59
CA LYS A 13 -29.28 3.69 -14.33
C LYS A 13 -29.14 4.48 -15.62
N GLU A 14 -28.38 5.57 -15.58
CA GLU A 14 -28.11 6.44 -16.73
C GLU A 14 -27.22 5.73 -17.76
N THR A 15 -26.15 5.07 -17.33
CA THR A 15 -25.17 4.47 -18.25
C THR A 15 -25.53 3.08 -18.78
N ARG A 16 -26.50 2.37 -18.18
CA ARG A 16 -26.76 0.94 -18.53
C ARG A 16 -27.28 0.72 -19.96
N GLN A 17 -27.97 1.69 -20.55
CA GLN A 17 -28.55 1.58 -21.90
C GLN A 17 -27.75 2.34 -22.96
N MET A 18 -26.68 3.04 -22.56
CA MET A 18 -25.85 3.81 -23.47
C MET A 18 -25.01 2.89 -24.37
N SER A 19 -24.93 3.24 -25.65
CA SER A 19 -23.95 2.67 -26.58
C SER A 19 -22.52 3.01 -26.17
N VAL A 20 -21.53 2.40 -26.83
CA VAL A 20 -20.10 2.67 -26.55
C VAL A 20 -19.76 4.13 -26.87
N GLU A 21 -20.31 4.67 -27.95
CA GLU A 21 -20.12 6.06 -28.39
C GLU A 21 -20.79 7.05 -27.43
N GLU A 22 -22.01 6.73 -26.98
CA GLU A 22 -22.73 7.54 -25.98
C GLU A 22 -21.98 7.57 -24.65
N LYS A 23 -21.46 6.43 -24.19
CA LYS A 23 -20.63 6.37 -22.97
C LYS A 23 -19.37 7.22 -23.08
N LYS A 24 -18.73 7.25 -24.25
CA LYS A 24 -17.54 8.07 -24.47
C LYS A 24 -17.87 9.57 -24.42
N SER A 25 -18.97 9.98 -25.05
CA SER A 25 -19.47 11.36 -25.00
C SER A 25 -19.87 11.77 -23.58
N PHE A 26 -20.60 10.88 -22.89
CA PHE A 26 -21.00 11.06 -21.50
C PHE A 26 -19.78 11.21 -20.59
N TRP A 27 -18.80 10.31 -20.69
CA TRP A 27 -17.55 10.41 -19.93
C TRP A 27 -16.86 11.77 -20.12
N ALA A 28 -16.84 12.31 -21.34
CA ALA A 28 -16.21 13.60 -21.60
C ALA A 28 -16.91 14.76 -20.86
N SER A 29 -18.24 14.71 -20.72
CA SER A 29 -19.03 15.74 -20.04
C SER A 29 -18.98 15.67 -18.51
N LEU A 30 -18.58 14.53 -17.94
CA LEU A 30 -18.54 14.34 -16.49
C LEU A 30 -17.48 15.19 -15.79
N SER A 31 -17.87 15.69 -14.61
CA SER A 31 -16.95 16.28 -13.65
C SER A 31 -15.92 15.26 -13.15
N LYS A 32 -14.86 15.73 -12.49
CA LYS A 32 -13.83 14.86 -11.90
C LYS A 32 -14.42 13.85 -10.91
N ASP A 33 -15.37 14.28 -10.08
CA ASP A 33 -15.99 13.41 -9.07
C ASP A 33 -16.98 12.42 -9.68
N GLN A 34 -17.72 12.82 -10.70
CA GLN A 34 -18.57 11.91 -11.46
C GLN A 34 -17.75 10.83 -12.19
N LYS A 35 -16.60 11.19 -12.79
CA LYS A 35 -15.67 10.22 -13.40
C LYS A 35 -15.17 9.20 -12.37
N ARG A 36 -14.82 9.67 -11.16
CA ARG A 36 -14.41 8.79 -10.06
C ARG A 36 -15.53 7.84 -9.65
N LEU A 37 -16.76 8.33 -9.56
CA LEU A 37 -17.94 7.52 -9.24
C LEU A 37 -18.18 6.45 -10.31
N LEU A 38 -18.05 6.81 -11.59
CA LEU A 38 -18.23 5.89 -12.71
C LEU A 38 -17.18 4.78 -12.70
N ILE A 39 -15.91 5.08 -12.40
CA ILE A 39 -14.86 4.05 -12.24
C ILE A 39 -15.23 3.05 -11.13
N VAL A 40 -15.76 3.54 -10.00
CA VAL A 40 -16.18 2.66 -8.90
C VAL A 40 -17.35 1.79 -9.34
N LEU A 41 -18.33 2.37 -10.04
CA LEU A 41 -19.46 1.64 -10.57
C LEU A 41 -19.01 0.54 -11.55
N GLU A 42 -18.13 0.85 -12.50
CA GLU A 42 -17.60 -0.11 -13.46
C GLU A 42 -16.96 -1.30 -12.74
N LYS A 43 -16.14 -1.04 -11.71
CA LYS A 43 -15.54 -2.10 -10.89
C LYS A 43 -16.56 -2.93 -10.11
N LEU A 44 -17.62 -2.31 -9.59
CA LEU A 44 -18.70 -3.07 -8.95
C LEU A 44 -19.49 -3.93 -9.94
N LEU A 45 -19.64 -3.48 -11.19
CA LEU A 45 -20.33 -4.24 -12.23
C LEU A 45 -19.47 -5.37 -12.82
N GLU A 46 -18.15 -5.25 -12.76
CA GLU A 46 -17.24 -6.38 -13.06
C GLU A 46 -17.46 -7.53 -12.06
N GLU A 47 -17.64 -7.21 -10.77
CA GLU A 47 -17.87 -8.21 -9.70
C GLU A 47 -19.33 -8.69 -9.63
N GLU A 48 -20.30 -7.79 -9.82
CA GLU A 48 -21.73 -8.09 -9.77
C GLU A 48 -22.45 -7.44 -10.97
N PRO A 49 -22.47 -8.12 -12.14
CA PRO A 49 -23.04 -7.56 -13.37
C PRO A 49 -24.53 -7.22 -13.26
N SER A 50 -25.28 -7.92 -12.40
CA SER A 50 -26.72 -7.70 -12.24
C SER A 50 -27.06 -6.62 -11.18
N LEU A 51 -26.07 -5.92 -10.63
CA LEU A 51 -26.25 -4.95 -9.54
C LEU A 51 -27.33 -3.90 -9.86
N ILE A 52 -27.26 -3.27 -11.04
CA ILE A 52 -28.23 -2.22 -11.40
C ILE A 52 -29.63 -2.78 -11.56
N GLU A 53 -29.78 -4.00 -12.09
CA GLU A 53 -31.07 -4.65 -12.19
C GLU A 53 -31.66 -4.96 -10.81
N LYS A 54 -30.86 -5.54 -9.91
CA LYS A 54 -31.23 -5.82 -8.52
C LYS A 54 -31.66 -4.55 -7.79
N VAL A 55 -30.89 -3.46 -7.93
CA VAL A 55 -31.23 -2.17 -7.33
C VAL A 55 -32.47 -1.56 -7.97
N VAL A 56 -32.70 -1.68 -9.27
CA VAL A 56 -33.93 -1.16 -9.90
C VAL A 56 -35.17 -1.91 -9.41
N ARG A 57 -35.09 -3.23 -9.20
CA ARG A 57 -36.20 -4.05 -8.69
C ARG A 57 -36.52 -3.74 -7.22
N ALA A 58 -35.51 -3.51 -6.39
CA ALA A 58 -35.68 -3.17 -4.97
C ALA A 58 -34.72 -2.06 -4.54
N PRO A 59 -35.01 -0.78 -4.87
CA PRO A 59 -34.07 0.34 -4.69
C PRO A 59 -33.68 0.61 -3.25
N ARG A 60 -34.65 0.57 -2.33
CA ARG A 60 -34.41 0.87 -0.91
C ARG A 60 -33.53 -0.19 -0.27
N GLU A 61 -33.83 -1.45 -0.52
CA GLU A 61 -33.13 -2.59 0.09
C GLU A 61 -31.68 -2.67 -0.39
N HIS A 62 -31.45 -2.67 -1.70
CA HIS A 62 -30.09 -2.86 -2.24
C HIS A 62 -29.22 -1.61 -2.05
N ALA A 63 -29.78 -0.39 -2.09
CA ALA A 63 -29.02 0.80 -1.73
C ALA A 63 -28.64 0.85 -0.25
N ALA A 64 -29.54 0.38 0.64
CA ALA A 64 -29.23 0.23 2.06
C ALA A 64 -28.17 -0.85 2.29
N ALA A 65 -28.24 -1.97 1.57
CA ALA A 65 -27.24 -3.04 1.63
C ALA A 65 -25.85 -2.56 1.19
N LEU A 66 -25.76 -1.81 0.07
CA LEU A 66 -24.51 -1.18 -0.36
C LEU A 66 -23.96 -0.20 0.68
N SER A 67 -24.83 0.65 1.25
CA SER A 67 -24.44 1.59 2.30
C SER A 67 -23.91 0.87 3.54
N THR A 68 -24.58 -0.21 3.93
CA THR A 68 -24.21 -1.05 5.08
C THR A 68 -22.88 -1.76 4.83
N GLY A 69 -22.73 -2.40 3.67
CA GLY A 69 -21.48 -3.07 3.29
C GLY A 69 -20.29 -2.12 3.24
N GLN A 70 -20.46 -0.94 2.65
CA GLN A 70 -19.46 0.11 2.63
C GLN A 70 -19.07 0.57 4.05
N SER A 71 -20.05 0.74 4.94
CA SER A 71 -19.81 1.14 6.33
C SER A 71 -19.12 0.05 7.15
N ASN A 72 -19.53 -1.21 6.98
CA ASN A 72 -18.96 -2.36 7.67
C ASN A 72 -17.51 -2.58 7.27
N GLY A 73 -17.19 -2.56 5.97
CA GLY A 73 -15.82 -2.69 5.49
C GLY A 73 -14.89 -1.62 6.05
N ARG A 74 -15.34 -0.35 6.08
CA ARG A 74 -14.57 0.73 6.73
C ARG A 74 -14.37 0.46 8.22
N SER A 75 -15.43 0.09 8.93
CA SER A 75 -15.39 -0.12 10.38
C SER A 75 -14.44 -1.26 10.75
N GLU A 76 -14.46 -2.34 9.96
CA GLU A 76 -13.54 -3.47 10.10
C GLU A 76 -12.08 -3.05 9.90
N ASP A 77 -11.77 -2.34 8.80
CA ASP A 77 -10.43 -1.81 8.51
C ASP A 77 -9.90 -0.90 9.63
N MET A 78 -10.75 0.03 10.08
CA MET A 78 -10.42 0.96 11.16
C MET A 78 -10.16 0.24 12.48
N ALA A 79 -11.00 -0.75 12.83
CA ALA A 79 -10.83 -1.55 14.04
C ALA A 79 -9.57 -2.41 13.96
N LYS A 80 -9.30 -3.00 12.79
CA LYS A 80 -8.12 -3.84 12.53
C LYS A 80 -6.83 -3.05 12.73
N VAL A 81 -6.71 -1.88 12.10
CA VAL A 81 -5.52 -1.03 12.26
C VAL A 81 -5.39 -0.51 13.69
N ALA A 82 -6.47 -0.01 14.30
CA ALA A 82 -6.44 0.48 15.67
C ALA A 82 -6.00 -0.61 16.67
N ARG A 83 -6.39 -1.87 16.44
CA ARG A 83 -6.04 -3.03 17.27
C ARG A 83 -4.58 -3.44 17.13
N GLU A 84 -4.02 -3.43 15.93
CA GLU A 84 -2.64 -3.89 15.69
C GLU A 84 -1.58 -2.80 15.95
N MET A 85 -1.93 -1.51 15.79
CA MET A 85 -1.01 -0.36 15.91
C MET A 85 -0.15 -0.33 17.19
N PRO A 86 -0.64 -0.70 18.39
CA PRO A 86 0.20 -0.78 19.59
C PRO A 86 1.38 -1.74 19.49
N THR A 87 1.30 -2.75 18.61
CA THR A 87 2.31 -3.80 18.46
C THR A 87 3.36 -3.48 17.39
N TRP A 88 3.28 -2.31 16.75
CA TRP A 88 4.22 -1.93 15.70
C TRP A 88 5.51 -1.37 16.30
N GLU A 89 6.53 -2.23 16.38
CA GLU A 89 7.84 -1.91 16.95
C GLU A 89 8.49 -0.67 16.31
N VAL A 90 8.28 -0.46 15.01
CA VAL A 90 8.79 0.71 14.27
C VAL A 90 8.35 2.05 14.86
N MET A 91 7.21 2.08 15.57
CA MET A 91 6.70 3.31 16.17
C MET A 91 7.37 3.65 17.49
N ALA A 92 8.04 2.68 18.13
CA ALA A 92 8.69 2.85 19.43
C ALA A 92 7.82 3.66 20.42
N TRP A 93 6.59 3.18 20.65
CA TRP A 93 5.62 3.88 21.50
C TRP A 93 6.16 4.03 22.94
N ASP A 94 6.36 5.28 23.36
CA ASP A 94 6.75 5.70 24.70
C ASP A 94 5.89 6.90 25.16
N PRO A 95 4.98 6.72 26.15
CA PRO A 95 4.66 5.44 26.80
C PRO A 95 4.04 4.43 25.81
N PRO A 96 3.92 3.13 26.18
CA PRO A 96 3.27 2.15 25.32
C PRO A 96 1.85 2.57 24.92
N LEU A 97 1.52 2.41 23.64
CA LEU A 97 0.24 2.85 23.10
C LEU A 97 -0.92 2.03 23.69
N GLY A 98 -1.69 2.68 24.56
CA GLY A 98 -2.82 2.06 25.25
C GLY A 98 -4.07 1.82 24.38
N PRO A 99 -5.19 1.44 25.02
CA PRO A 99 -6.49 1.34 24.35
C PRO A 99 -6.89 2.69 23.75
N LYS A 100 -7.70 2.65 22.68
CA LYS A 100 -8.04 3.83 21.86
C LYS A 100 -8.47 5.09 22.65
N PRO A 101 -9.29 5.01 23.72
CA PRO A 101 -9.68 6.18 24.51
C PRO A 101 -8.52 6.92 25.21
N ARG A 102 -7.35 6.30 25.37
CA ARG A 102 -6.14 6.90 25.96
C ARG A 102 -5.16 7.43 24.90
N ARG A 103 -5.53 7.43 23.63
CA ARG A 103 -4.71 7.94 22.51
C ARG A 103 -5.02 9.42 22.25
N GLY A 104 -4.78 9.88 21.03
CA GLY A 104 -5.04 11.25 20.60
C GLY A 104 -4.24 12.23 21.45
N LEU A 105 -4.93 13.22 22.00
CA LEU A 105 -4.32 14.28 22.81
C LEU A 105 -3.88 13.80 24.21
N PHE A 106 -4.29 12.60 24.64
CA PHE A 106 -3.87 12.01 25.92
C PHE A 106 -2.55 11.23 25.84
N HIS A 107 -1.97 11.12 24.64
CA HIS A 107 -0.73 10.40 24.40
C HIS A 107 0.22 11.26 23.59
N ILE A 108 1.40 11.57 24.16
CA ILE A 108 2.30 12.60 23.62
C ILE A 108 2.69 12.35 22.16
N GLN A 109 3.10 11.13 21.81
CA GLN A 109 3.42 10.79 20.41
C GLN A 109 2.19 10.79 19.49
N CYS A 110 0.99 10.44 19.96
CA CYS A 110 -0.20 10.55 19.11
C CYS A 110 -0.54 12.01 18.83
N ALA A 111 -0.45 12.87 19.85
CA ALA A 111 -0.67 14.30 19.72
C ALA A 111 0.35 14.91 18.73
N GLU A 112 1.63 14.54 18.85
CA GLU A 112 2.68 14.94 17.91
C GLU A 112 2.32 14.52 16.48
N LEU A 113 2.07 13.23 16.26
CA LEU A 113 1.76 12.67 14.94
C LEU A 113 0.54 13.34 14.31
N LEU A 114 -0.48 13.67 15.10
CA LEU A 114 -1.70 14.35 14.67
C LEU A 114 -1.54 15.86 14.46
N SER A 115 -0.50 16.47 15.06
CA SER A 115 -0.24 17.90 14.92
C SER A 115 0.11 18.28 13.49
N SER A 116 -0.21 19.52 13.09
CA SER A 116 0.19 20.00 11.77
C SER A 116 1.71 20.09 11.67
N ILE A 117 2.24 19.73 10.50
CA ILE A 117 3.66 19.92 10.19
C ILE A 117 4.12 21.38 10.31
N GLN A 118 3.19 22.34 10.17
CA GLN A 118 3.47 23.78 10.25
C GLN A 118 3.71 24.28 11.68
N TYR A 119 3.32 23.52 12.69
CA TYR A 119 3.51 23.90 14.08
C TYR A 119 4.93 23.59 14.52
N ASN A 120 5.52 24.36 15.42
CA ASN A 120 6.80 23.97 16.03
C ASN A 120 6.50 23.05 17.21
N TRP A 121 6.53 21.73 17.02
CA TRP A 121 6.21 20.80 18.11
C TRP A 121 7.24 20.85 19.26
N LYS A 122 8.43 21.42 19.06
CA LYS A 122 9.41 21.61 20.14
C LYS A 122 9.03 22.77 21.08
N ASP A 123 8.07 23.61 20.69
CA ASP A 123 7.54 24.68 21.53
C ASP A 123 6.46 24.14 22.48
N SER A 124 6.72 24.22 23.79
CA SER A 124 5.80 23.75 24.83
C SER A 124 4.45 24.46 24.78
N GLN A 125 4.39 25.74 24.40
CA GLN A 125 3.13 26.47 24.28
C GLN A 125 2.27 25.90 23.14
N VAL A 126 2.90 25.53 22.03
CA VAL A 126 2.23 24.89 20.89
C VAL A 126 1.71 23.50 21.27
N GLN A 127 2.50 22.72 22.00
CA GLN A 127 2.05 21.42 22.52
C GLN A 127 0.82 21.61 23.43
N ASP A 128 0.90 22.53 24.40
CA ASP A 128 -0.20 22.82 25.32
C ASP A 128 -1.45 23.31 24.60
N ASP A 129 -1.31 24.23 23.66
CA ASP A 129 -2.46 24.78 22.92
C ASP A 129 -3.09 23.73 22.00
N PHE A 130 -2.31 22.81 21.43
CA PHE A 130 -2.84 21.70 20.65
C PHE A 130 -3.55 20.66 21.54
N CYS A 131 -2.91 20.23 22.64
CA CYS A 131 -3.48 19.25 23.57
C CYS A 131 -4.73 19.76 24.29
N ASN A 132 -4.85 21.07 24.51
CA ASN A 132 -6.04 21.71 25.07
C ASN A 132 -7.06 22.17 24.01
N MET A 133 -6.92 21.72 22.76
CA MET A 133 -7.84 22.01 21.64
C MET A 133 -8.01 23.50 21.29
N LYS A 134 -7.06 24.36 21.67
CA LYS A 134 -7.03 25.76 21.21
C LYS A 134 -6.54 25.87 19.77
N LEU A 135 -5.65 24.94 19.36
CA LEU A 135 -5.25 24.76 17.97
C LEU A 135 -6.00 23.57 17.37
N LEU A 136 -7.05 23.85 16.60
CA LEU A 136 -7.85 22.82 15.95
C LEU A 136 -7.14 22.22 14.73
N ALA A 137 -7.15 20.89 14.63
CA ALA A 137 -6.69 20.20 13.43
C ALA A 137 -7.66 20.49 12.26
N LYS A 138 -7.12 20.97 11.15
CA LYS A 138 -7.90 21.22 9.92
C LYS A 138 -7.54 20.21 8.85
N PRO A 139 -8.50 19.75 8.02
CA PRO A 139 -8.21 18.86 6.90
C PRO A 139 -7.13 19.38 5.94
N SER A 140 -7.02 20.71 5.78
CA SER A 140 -6.01 21.36 4.95
C SER A 140 -4.63 21.50 5.59
N GLN A 141 -4.53 21.25 6.89
CA GLN A 141 -3.28 21.27 7.63
C GLN A 141 -2.84 19.83 7.87
N PHE A 142 -2.00 19.36 6.96
CA PHE A 142 -1.58 17.97 6.96
C PHE A 142 -0.79 17.60 8.23
N PRO A 143 -1.12 16.45 8.82
CA PRO A 143 -0.50 15.99 10.07
C PRO A 143 0.90 15.42 9.82
N ARG A 144 1.74 15.49 10.86
CA ARG A 144 3.15 15.03 10.84
C ARG A 144 3.34 13.60 10.37
N TYR A 145 2.44 12.70 10.74
CA TYR A 145 2.55 11.29 10.38
C TYR A 145 2.53 11.04 8.86
N LEU A 146 2.19 12.03 8.03
CA LEU A 146 2.32 11.88 6.59
C LEU A 146 3.78 11.93 6.11
N TRP A 147 4.66 12.65 6.80
CA TRP A 147 6.06 12.77 6.39
C TRP A 147 6.93 11.69 7.02
N VAL A 148 7.95 11.26 6.28
CA VAL A 148 9.05 10.43 6.82
C VAL A 148 9.59 11.03 8.13
N ASP A 149 9.98 10.16 9.07
CA ASP A 149 10.52 10.54 10.38
C ASP A 149 9.65 11.57 11.12
N ASN A 150 8.32 11.43 11.00
CA ASN A 150 7.33 12.32 11.60
C ASN A 150 7.53 13.82 11.24
N GLY A 151 8.23 14.08 10.12
CA GLY A 151 8.52 15.42 9.66
C GLY A 151 9.66 16.13 10.39
N GLU A 152 10.56 15.42 11.08
CA GLU A 152 11.74 16.01 11.75
C GLU A 152 12.60 16.83 10.77
N TYR A 153 12.72 16.37 9.52
CA TYR A 153 13.50 17.03 8.45
C TYR A 153 12.61 17.73 7.41
N TYR A 154 11.43 18.21 7.81
CA TYR A 154 10.52 18.87 6.88
C TYR A 154 11.12 20.14 6.27
N ASN A 155 11.15 20.19 4.93
CA ASN A 155 11.60 21.34 4.17
C ASN A 155 10.39 22.14 3.65
N PRO A 156 10.13 23.37 4.15
CA PRO A 156 9.01 24.20 3.69
C PRO A 156 9.15 24.65 2.23
N GLU A 157 10.36 24.69 1.67
CA GLU A 157 10.60 25.00 0.25
C GLU A 157 10.32 23.81 -0.65
N ARG A 158 10.38 22.59 -0.09
CA ARG A 158 10.14 21.33 -0.81
C ARG A 158 9.16 20.43 -0.04
N PRO A 159 7.91 20.87 0.19
CA PRO A 159 6.97 20.18 1.09
C PRO A 159 6.56 18.78 0.62
N SER A 160 6.78 18.43 -0.65
CA SER A 160 6.55 17.08 -1.18
C SER A 160 7.62 16.06 -0.79
N GLU A 161 8.79 16.50 -0.30
CA GLU A 161 9.86 15.59 0.13
C GLU A 161 9.41 14.80 1.35
N GLY A 162 9.52 13.48 1.28
CA GLY A 162 9.09 12.59 2.38
C GLY A 162 7.58 12.49 2.60
N LEU A 163 6.75 13.29 1.90
CA LEU A 163 5.29 13.26 2.05
C LEU A 163 4.72 11.90 1.62
N LEU A 164 3.82 11.36 2.45
CA LEU A 164 3.18 10.05 2.36
C LEU A 164 4.18 8.87 2.39
N ARG A 165 5.32 9.03 3.06
CA ARG A 165 6.37 7.98 3.16
C ARG A 165 6.71 7.54 4.59
N ASN A 166 5.93 7.97 5.58
CA ASN A 166 6.13 7.51 6.95
C ASN A 166 5.86 6.00 7.08
N GLU A 167 6.67 5.31 7.88
CA GLU A 167 6.52 3.86 8.11
C GLU A 167 5.16 3.50 8.74
N ILE A 168 4.53 4.38 9.53
CA ILE A 168 3.19 4.12 10.07
C ILE A 168 2.14 3.89 8.97
N LEU A 169 2.29 4.58 7.84
CA LEU A 169 1.40 4.42 6.68
C LEU A 169 1.65 3.06 6.02
N ILE A 170 2.90 2.64 5.93
CA ILE A 170 3.28 1.34 5.37
C ILE A 170 2.76 0.21 6.28
N CYS A 171 2.95 0.30 7.60
CA CYS A 171 2.38 -0.64 8.56
C CYS A 171 0.86 -0.75 8.46
N ALA A 172 0.16 0.38 8.35
CA ALA A 172 -1.29 0.39 8.17
C ALA A 172 -1.70 -0.26 6.85
N ALA A 173 -1.06 0.10 5.73
CA ALA A 173 -1.33 -0.51 4.44
C ALA A 173 -1.08 -2.01 4.43
N TYR A 174 0.00 -2.47 5.08
CA TYR A 174 0.28 -3.89 5.25
C TYR A 174 -0.81 -4.58 6.07
N CYS A 175 -1.23 -3.95 7.17
CA CYS A 175 -2.30 -4.46 8.02
C CYS A 175 -3.62 -4.58 7.25
N LEU A 176 -3.93 -3.65 6.35
CA LEU A 176 -5.13 -3.71 5.53
C LEU A 176 -5.04 -4.80 4.46
N LEU A 177 -3.98 -4.79 3.64
CA LEU A 177 -3.86 -5.64 2.44
C LEU A 177 -3.47 -7.08 2.74
N PHE A 178 -2.72 -7.32 3.81
CA PHE A 178 -2.14 -8.64 4.10
C PHE A 178 -2.66 -9.17 5.45
N SER A 179 -2.25 -10.39 5.78
CA SER A 179 -2.62 -11.00 7.06
C SER A 179 -2.00 -10.20 8.22
N PRO A 180 -2.75 -9.88 9.30
CA PRO A 180 -2.32 -9.02 10.40
C PRO A 180 -0.95 -9.36 11.01
N SER A 181 -0.58 -10.64 11.03
CA SER A 181 0.70 -11.11 11.59
C SER A 181 1.92 -10.64 10.80
N SER A 182 1.73 -10.21 9.55
CA SER A 182 2.81 -9.70 8.69
C SER A 182 3.24 -8.29 9.09
N ALA A 183 2.39 -7.48 9.75
CA ALA A 183 2.78 -6.14 10.16
C ALA A 183 3.68 -6.11 11.41
N LYS A 184 3.69 -7.19 12.20
CA LYS A 184 4.40 -7.29 13.49
C LYS A 184 5.92 -7.40 13.37
N SER A 185 6.44 -7.75 12.19
CA SER A 185 7.88 -7.98 11.98
C SER A 185 8.57 -6.88 11.15
N MET A 186 7.99 -5.69 11.04
CA MET A 186 8.72 -4.55 10.48
C MET A 186 9.73 -4.03 11.50
N SER A 187 10.95 -4.58 11.42
CA SER A 187 12.11 -4.07 12.15
C SER A 187 12.55 -2.73 11.57
N ALA A 188 12.95 -1.80 12.44
CA ALA A 188 13.36 -0.42 12.15
C ALA A 188 14.71 -0.28 11.39
N SER A 189 15.02 -1.19 10.47
CA SER A 189 16.22 -1.12 9.63
C SER A 189 15.82 -0.82 8.19
N THR A 190 15.54 0.46 7.92
CA THR A 190 15.50 1.00 6.55
C THR A 190 16.27 2.31 6.40
N THR A 191 17.32 2.49 7.19
CA THR A 191 18.47 3.28 6.76
C THR A 191 19.50 2.33 6.17
N GLN A 192 20.08 2.75 5.04
CA GLN A 192 21.20 2.17 4.28
C GLN A 192 20.84 1.45 2.97
N VAL A 193 21.20 2.15 1.89
CA VAL A 193 21.54 1.62 0.57
C VAL A 193 22.66 0.60 0.73
N SER A 194 22.37 -0.69 0.62
CA SER A 194 23.24 -1.75 0.07
C SER A 194 22.76 -3.14 0.50
N GLY A 195 22.30 -3.96 -0.46
CA GLY A 195 22.56 -5.40 -0.49
C GLY A 195 22.22 -6.32 0.70
N ALA A 196 21.23 -6.04 1.55
CA ALA A 196 20.93 -6.91 2.69
C ALA A 196 19.44 -7.30 2.82
N ARG A 197 19.20 -8.60 2.57
CA ARG A 197 18.14 -9.50 3.06
C ARG A 197 16.85 -8.83 3.56
N GLY A 198 15.80 -8.99 2.75
CA GLY A 198 14.46 -8.46 2.98
C GLY A 198 13.85 -8.82 4.33
N CYS A 199 12.95 -7.94 4.77
CA CYS A 199 12.11 -8.09 5.95
C CYS A 199 11.41 -9.46 5.92
N SER A 200 11.81 -10.38 6.80
CA SER A 200 11.23 -11.72 6.86
C SER A 200 9.90 -11.69 7.63
N PHE A 201 8.79 -11.57 6.90
CA PHE A 201 7.45 -11.54 7.45
C PHE A 201 6.97 -12.94 7.89
N LYS A 202 6.70 -13.14 9.19
CA LYS A 202 6.16 -14.42 9.70
C LYS A 202 4.71 -14.60 9.24
N ARG A 203 4.50 -15.59 8.36
CA ARG A 203 3.17 -16.03 7.89
C ARG A 203 2.32 -16.53 9.07
N SER A 204 1.13 -15.95 9.26
CA SER A 204 0.08 -16.62 10.03
C SER A 204 -0.63 -17.65 9.15
N LYS A 205 -0.74 -18.86 9.66
CA LYS A 205 -1.38 -20.02 9.02
C LYS A 205 -2.90 -19.79 9.08
N GLY A 206 -3.55 -19.47 7.95
CA GLY A 206 -5.02 -19.58 7.82
C GLY A 206 -5.79 -18.40 7.22
N SER A 207 -5.18 -17.25 6.93
CA SER A 207 -5.88 -16.13 6.27
C SER A 207 -5.17 -15.71 4.98
N ILE A 208 -5.85 -15.85 3.85
CA ILE A 208 -5.44 -15.26 2.57
C ILE A 208 -5.66 -13.74 2.70
N GLY A 209 -4.59 -12.95 2.62
CA GLY A 209 -4.70 -11.49 2.66
C GLY A 209 -5.50 -10.94 1.46
N LEU A 210 -6.14 -9.78 1.63
CA LEU A 210 -6.94 -9.12 0.58
C LEU A 210 -6.17 -8.95 -0.74
N ALA A 211 -4.89 -8.61 -0.67
CA ALA A 211 -4.07 -8.50 -1.86
C ALA A 211 -4.01 -9.79 -2.68
N LYS A 212 -3.91 -10.95 -2.02
CA LYS A 212 -3.94 -12.24 -2.71
C LYS A 212 -5.36 -12.63 -3.12
N ALA A 213 -6.37 -12.37 -2.29
CA ALA A 213 -7.76 -12.71 -2.59
C ALA A 213 -8.28 -11.98 -3.84
N TYR A 214 -7.88 -10.72 -4.02
CA TYR A 214 -8.31 -9.86 -5.13
C TYR A 214 -7.21 -9.63 -6.18
N ASN A 215 -6.13 -10.41 -6.15
CA ASN A 215 -4.99 -10.28 -7.08
C ASN A 215 -4.45 -8.84 -7.23
N LEU A 216 -4.39 -8.11 -6.11
CA LEU A 216 -3.88 -6.74 -6.09
C LEU A 216 -2.36 -6.77 -6.24
N THR A 217 -1.85 -6.13 -7.30
CA THR A 217 -0.42 -6.06 -7.63
C THR A 217 0.16 -4.66 -7.51
N LYS A 218 -0.70 -3.65 -7.34
CA LYS A 218 -0.31 -2.25 -7.22
C LYS A 218 -1.28 -1.46 -6.36
N VAL A 219 -0.79 -0.42 -5.71
CA VAL A 219 -1.62 0.57 -5.02
C VAL A 219 -2.18 1.59 -5.99
N THR A 220 -3.27 2.24 -5.55
CA THR A 220 -3.87 3.38 -6.23
C THR A 220 -3.72 4.65 -5.38
N PRO A 221 -3.78 5.85 -6.00
CA PRO A 221 -3.88 7.11 -5.26
C PRO A 221 -4.96 7.11 -4.17
N ALA A 222 -6.14 6.59 -4.50
CA ALA A 222 -7.27 6.49 -3.58
C ALA A 222 -6.95 5.60 -2.38
N PHE A 223 -6.22 4.50 -2.57
CA PHE A 223 -5.80 3.62 -1.48
C PHE A 223 -4.80 4.31 -0.54
N ILE A 224 -3.80 5.02 -1.05
CA ILE A 224 -2.84 5.77 -0.20
C ILE A 224 -3.58 6.84 0.64
N ALA A 225 -4.49 7.59 0.02
CA ALA A 225 -5.32 8.56 0.73
C ALA A 225 -6.19 7.89 1.80
N TYR A 226 -6.73 6.70 1.52
CA TYR A 226 -7.50 5.92 2.49
C TYR A 226 -6.66 5.48 3.68
N VAL A 227 -5.45 4.96 3.45
CA VAL A 227 -4.52 4.57 4.51
C VAL A 227 -4.24 5.74 5.44
N ALA A 228 -4.04 6.94 4.90
CA ALA A 228 -3.84 8.14 5.70
C ALA A 228 -5.05 8.43 6.61
N VAL A 229 -6.29 8.31 6.10
CA VAL A 229 -7.52 8.45 6.91
C VAL A 229 -7.56 7.41 8.03
N VAL A 230 -7.25 6.15 7.71
CA VAL A 230 -7.25 5.04 8.67
C VAL A 230 -6.24 5.24 9.79
N VAL A 231 -5.03 5.68 9.46
CA VAL A 231 -4.00 6.02 10.45
C VAL A 231 -4.46 7.14 11.36
N ARG A 232 -4.98 8.25 10.80
CA ARG A 232 -5.48 9.37 11.62
C ARG A 232 -6.51 8.89 12.62
N HIS A 233 -7.55 8.21 12.15
CA HIS A 233 -8.62 7.73 13.01
C HIS A 233 -8.10 6.77 14.08
N SER A 234 -7.10 5.95 13.77
CA SER A 234 -6.47 5.02 14.72
C SER A 234 -5.63 5.70 15.80
N LEU A 235 -5.05 6.87 15.50
CA LEU A 235 -4.30 7.71 16.43
C LEU A 235 -5.21 8.54 17.34
N THR A 236 -6.45 8.81 16.94
CA THR A 236 -7.42 9.57 17.75
C THR A 236 -8.12 8.72 18.82
N THR A 237 -8.88 9.38 19.68
CA THR A 237 -9.77 8.75 20.67
C THR A 237 -11.13 8.35 20.12
N GLU A 238 -11.44 8.69 18.86
CA GLU A 238 -12.75 8.49 18.23
C GLU A 238 -13.08 6.99 18.14
N THR A 239 -14.19 6.53 18.72
CA THR A 239 -14.53 5.10 18.76
C THR A 239 -15.30 4.63 17.55
N TYR A 240 -16.03 5.54 16.90
CA TYR A 240 -16.79 5.31 15.68
C TYR A 240 -16.30 6.24 14.58
N PHE A 241 -16.33 5.75 13.35
CA PHE A 241 -15.99 6.56 12.19
C PHE A 241 -17.24 7.23 11.63
N SER A 242 -17.18 8.55 11.49
CA SER A 242 -18.10 9.37 10.71
C SER A 242 -17.30 10.28 9.78
N GLU A 243 -17.91 10.77 8.71
CA GLU A 243 -17.23 11.67 7.77
C GLU A 243 -16.75 12.96 8.45
N ILE A 244 -17.54 13.45 9.40
CA ILE A 244 -17.15 14.54 10.31
C ILE A 244 -17.13 13.98 11.72
N CYS A 245 -15.97 13.97 12.36
CA CYS A 245 -15.82 13.55 13.76
C CYS A 245 -14.91 14.54 14.51
N GLY A 246 -15.29 14.92 15.74
CA GLY A 246 -14.50 15.85 16.55
C GLY A 246 -14.21 17.20 15.87
N GLY A 247 -15.09 17.66 14.96
CA GLY A 247 -14.87 18.87 14.16
C GLY A 247 -13.92 18.71 12.97
N PHE A 248 -13.35 17.52 12.76
CA PHE A 248 -12.48 17.21 11.62
C PHE A 248 -13.29 16.54 10.49
N ASN A 249 -13.18 17.08 9.28
CA ASN A 249 -13.79 16.49 8.08
C ASN A 249 -12.81 15.52 7.38
N TYR A 250 -13.05 14.22 7.56
CA TYR A 250 -12.26 13.15 6.93
C TYR A 250 -12.48 13.06 5.42
N GLY A 251 -13.66 13.44 4.93
CA GLY A 251 -13.95 13.50 3.48
C GLY A 251 -13.08 14.54 2.79
N ASP A 252 -13.03 15.76 3.35
CA ASP A 252 -12.16 16.84 2.86
C ASP A 252 -10.69 16.47 2.94
N TYR A 253 -10.28 15.81 4.02
CA TYR A 253 -8.90 15.38 4.23
C TYR A 253 -8.47 14.36 3.16
N TYR A 254 -9.30 13.34 2.94
CA TYR A 254 -9.10 12.34 1.88
C TYR A 254 -9.02 12.98 0.50
N ASN A 255 -9.95 13.90 0.20
CA ASN A 255 -10.01 14.56 -1.09
C ASN A 255 -8.78 15.44 -1.34
N GLN A 256 -8.25 16.12 -0.32
CA GLN A 256 -7.02 16.92 -0.45
C GLN A 256 -5.79 16.06 -0.71
N ILE A 257 -5.64 14.92 -0.03
CA ILE A 257 -4.54 13.99 -0.31
C ILE A 257 -4.66 13.45 -1.74
N ARG A 258 -5.87 13.09 -2.18
CA ARG A 258 -6.10 12.67 -3.57
C ARG A 258 -5.83 13.77 -4.57
N GLU A 259 -6.14 15.02 -4.26
CA GLU A 259 -5.83 16.14 -5.14
C GLU A 259 -4.32 16.24 -5.37
N PHE A 260 -3.50 16.08 -4.32
CA PHE A 260 -2.06 15.97 -4.47
C PHE A 260 -1.65 14.78 -5.36
N LEU A 261 -2.23 13.60 -5.12
CA LEU A 261 -1.84 12.38 -5.83
C LEU A 261 -2.31 12.33 -7.30
N GLU A 262 -3.41 12.99 -7.65
CA GLU A 262 -4.07 12.85 -8.96
C GLU A 262 -4.00 14.10 -9.85
N ALA A 263 -3.67 15.28 -9.30
CA ALA A 263 -3.62 16.50 -10.11
C ALA A 263 -2.46 16.44 -11.12
N PRO A 264 -2.66 16.83 -12.39
CA PRO A 264 -1.62 16.80 -13.42
C PRO A 264 -0.34 17.54 -13.03
N LYS A 265 -0.46 18.66 -12.30
CA LYS A 265 0.69 19.45 -11.81
C LYS A 265 1.62 18.71 -10.85
N PHE A 266 1.17 17.60 -10.27
CA PHE A 266 1.93 16.76 -9.35
C PHE A 266 2.26 15.38 -9.92
N ALA A 267 1.90 15.09 -11.17
CA ALA A 267 1.98 13.76 -11.76
C ALA A 267 3.36 13.09 -11.64
N SER A 268 4.45 13.84 -11.82
CA SER A 268 5.82 13.32 -11.67
C SER A 268 6.12 12.88 -10.24
N ARG A 269 5.72 13.68 -9.24
CA ARG A 269 5.89 13.35 -7.81
C ARG A 269 5.03 12.17 -7.42
N SER A 270 3.78 12.15 -7.87
CA SER A 270 2.84 11.06 -7.60
C SER A 270 3.30 9.74 -8.22
N LYS A 271 3.85 9.76 -9.43
CA LYS A 271 4.40 8.57 -10.08
C LYS A 271 5.53 7.95 -9.25
N VAL A 272 6.53 8.75 -8.87
CA VAL A 272 7.66 8.28 -8.04
C VAL A 272 7.17 7.77 -6.68
N LEU A 273 6.17 8.42 -6.07
CA LEU A 273 5.59 7.96 -4.82
C LEU A 273 4.86 6.62 -4.98
N LEU A 274 4.05 6.45 -6.03
CA LEU A 274 3.34 5.19 -6.30
C LEU A 274 4.31 4.04 -6.56
N GLU A 275 5.38 4.27 -7.32
CA GLU A 275 6.46 3.29 -7.55
C GLU A 275 7.12 2.88 -6.23
N TRP A 276 7.44 3.84 -5.36
CA TRP A 276 7.99 3.57 -4.04
C TRP A 276 7.03 2.74 -3.16
N TRP A 277 5.74 3.09 -3.14
CA TRP A 277 4.72 2.32 -2.41
C TRP A 277 4.57 0.90 -2.96
N ASN A 278 4.56 0.74 -4.29
CA ASN A 278 4.47 -0.58 -4.93
C ASN A 278 5.68 -1.45 -4.61
N MET A 279 6.88 -0.88 -4.67
CA MET A 279 8.09 -1.59 -4.27
C MET A 279 8.05 -1.99 -2.79
N ARG A 280 7.61 -1.08 -1.90
CA ARG A 280 7.55 -1.34 -0.47
C ARG A 280 6.53 -2.42 -0.10
N LEU A 281 5.36 -2.45 -0.75
CA LEU A 281 4.27 -3.38 -0.42
C LEU A 281 4.33 -4.70 -1.21
N PHE A 282 4.68 -4.63 -2.50
CA PHE A 282 4.61 -5.76 -3.44
C PHE A 282 5.99 -6.19 -3.97
N GLY A 283 7.07 -5.44 -3.71
CA GLY A 283 8.42 -5.80 -4.14
C GLY A 283 8.89 -7.15 -3.59
N SER A 284 8.46 -7.50 -2.37
CA SER A 284 8.70 -8.83 -1.79
C SER A 284 7.78 -9.93 -2.35
N PHE A 285 6.67 -9.57 -3.01
CA PHE A 285 5.72 -10.52 -3.61
C PHE A 285 6.13 -10.97 -5.02
N ASN A 286 6.88 -10.14 -5.76
CA ASN A 286 7.33 -10.46 -7.12
C ASN A 286 8.52 -11.44 -7.18
N ILE A 287 9.18 -11.75 -6.07
CA ILE A 287 10.25 -12.76 -6.03
C ILE A 287 9.66 -14.18 -6.14
N GLY A 288 8.37 -14.38 -5.83
CA GLY A 288 7.72 -15.69 -5.86
C GLY A 288 6.92 -16.00 -7.12
N MET A 289 6.85 -15.08 -8.09
CA MET A 289 6.06 -15.25 -9.31
C MET A 289 6.75 -14.58 -10.50
N GLN A 290 7.99 -14.98 -10.78
CA GLN A 290 8.46 -14.90 -12.15
C GLN A 290 7.76 -15.98 -12.95
N VAL A 291 6.82 -15.57 -13.79
CA VAL A 291 6.47 -16.36 -14.97
C VAL A 291 7.72 -16.32 -15.83
N VAL A 292 8.46 -17.43 -15.84
CA VAL A 292 9.53 -17.65 -16.82
C VAL A 292 8.86 -17.59 -18.19
N THR A 293 9.02 -16.48 -18.91
CA THR A 293 8.72 -16.43 -20.34
C THR A 293 9.80 -17.23 -21.05
N GLU A 294 9.41 -18.08 -22.00
CA GLU A 294 10.35 -18.98 -22.71
C GLU A 294 11.52 -18.22 -23.38
N ASP A 295 11.32 -16.95 -23.72
CA ASP A 295 12.33 -16.03 -24.27
C ASP A 295 13.56 -15.80 -23.36
N ASP A 296 13.42 -15.92 -22.04
CA ASP A 296 14.53 -15.65 -21.10
C ASP A 296 15.46 -16.85 -20.87
N ARG A 297 15.12 -18.04 -21.40
CA ARG A 297 15.95 -19.25 -21.24
C ARG A 297 17.03 -19.43 -22.31
N ASP A 298 16.86 -18.86 -23.50
CA ASP A 298 17.81 -19.04 -24.61
C ASP A 298 19.02 -18.08 -24.53
N ALA A 299 18.81 -16.83 -24.09
CA ALA A 299 19.86 -15.81 -24.20
C ALA A 299 21.12 -16.06 -23.34
N THR A 300 21.01 -16.85 -22.26
CA THR A 300 22.15 -17.09 -21.34
C THR A 300 22.93 -18.35 -21.71
N LEU A 301 22.29 -19.38 -22.28
CA LEU A 301 22.97 -20.58 -22.75
C LEU A 301 23.78 -20.30 -24.02
N ASP A 302 23.22 -19.54 -24.96
CA ASP A 302 23.91 -19.12 -26.19
C ASP A 302 25.17 -18.28 -25.89
N ALA A 303 25.13 -17.46 -24.84
CA ALA A 303 26.27 -16.65 -24.41
C ALA A 303 27.38 -17.49 -23.77
N LEU A 304 27.04 -18.59 -23.09
CA LEU A 304 27.99 -19.51 -22.47
C LEU A 304 28.61 -20.46 -23.50
N ASP A 305 27.83 -20.95 -24.48
CA ASP A 305 28.35 -21.78 -25.57
C ASP A 305 29.31 -20.98 -26.47
N ALA A 306 29.00 -19.70 -26.74
CA ALA A 306 29.90 -18.81 -27.48
C ALA A 306 31.21 -18.48 -26.73
N GLU A 307 31.21 -18.53 -25.39
CA GLU A 307 32.41 -18.34 -24.56
C GLU A 307 33.30 -19.60 -24.59
N VAL A 308 32.68 -20.79 -24.58
CA VAL A 308 33.40 -22.09 -24.67
C VAL A 308 33.97 -22.34 -26.07
N GLU A 309 33.29 -21.91 -27.14
CA GLU A 309 33.83 -22.00 -28.50
C GLU A 309 34.87 -20.91 -28.82
N GLY A 310 34.96 -19.86 -28.00
CA GLY A 310 35.85 -18.70 -28.19
C GLY A 310 37.23 -18.82 -27.54
N ASP A 311 37.44 -19.77 -26.62
CA ASP A 311 38.73 -19.97 -25.93
C ASP A 311 39.31 -21.38 -26.14
N PRO A 312 39.94 -21.63 -27.30
CA PRO A 312 40.78 -22.80 -27.48
C PRO A 312 42.14 -22.53 -26.84
N GLY A 313 42.20 -22.60 -25.51
CA GLY A 313 43.27 -23.32 -24.86
C GLY A 313 44.17 -22.54 -23.91
N LEU A 314 44.43 -23.18 -22.76
CA LEU A 314 45.79 -23.60 -22.46
C LEU A 314 45.83 -25.10 -22.14
N SER A 315 46.50 -25.79 -23.05
CA SER A 315 47.20 -27.06 -22.88
C SER A 315 47.87 -27.18 -21.52
N GLY A 316 47.50 -28.22 -20.77
CA GLY A 316 48.44 -28.97 -19.94
C GLY A 316 48.67 -30.29 -20.66
N ASP A 317 49.80 -30.39 -21.35
CA ASP A 317 50.29 -31.59 -22.03
C ASP A 317 50.35 -32.79 -21.08
N GLU A 318 49.86 -33.95 -21.53
CA GLU A 318 50.72 -35.13 -21.70
C GLU A 318 50.27 -35.88 -22.96
N GLU A 319 51.18 -35.93 -23.94
CA GLU A 319 51.03 -36.61 -25.21
C GLU A 319 50.95 -38.15 -25.07
N PRO A 320 50.42 -38.85 -26.10
CA PRO A 320 50.21 -40.27 -26.11
C PRO A 320 51.49 -41.06 -26.46
N ARG A 321 51.81 -42.11 -25.69
CA ARG A 321 52.72 -43.15 -26.15
C ARG A 321 51.92 -44.36 -26.63
N LEU A 322 51.94 -44.57 -27.95
CA LEU A 322 51.54 -45.82 -28.58
C LEU A 322 52.77 -46.73 -28.73
N GLY A 323 52.62 -47.98 -28.28
CA GLY A 323 53.31 -49.15 -28.83
C GLY A 323 54.36 -49.79 -27.91
N GLU A 324 53.99 -50.90 -27.26
CA GLU A 324 54.51 -52.24 -27.59
C GLU A 324 53.72 -53.32 -26.85
N GLN A 325 53.70 -54.51 -27.45
CA GLN A 325 52.91 -55.70 -27.16
C GLN A 325 53.39 -56.49 -25.93
N GLU A 326 52.70 -57.62 -25.68
CA GLU A 326 52.99 -58.77 -24.80
C GLU A 326 52.26 -58.71 -23.45
N GLU A 327 51.15 -59.46 -23.30
CA GLU A 327 51.03 -60.89 -22.96
C GLU A 327 51.41 -61.20 -21.49
N ASP A 328 50.54 -62.03 -20.88
CA ASP A 328 50.71 -62.79 -19.63
C ASP A 328 50.63 -61.98 -18.32
N GLU A 329 50.15 -62.47 -17.18
CA GLU A 329 49.43 -63.66 -16.73
C GLU A 329 49.08 -63.32 -15.25
N ASP A 330 47.96 -63.84 -14.77
CA ASP A 330 47.74 -64.35 -13.41
C ASP A 330 47.88 -63.54 -12.10
N GLU A 331 46.92 -63.92 -11.24
CA GLU A 331 47.00 -64.19 -9.80
C GLU A 331 46.92 -63.08 -8.73
N SER A 332 45.82 -63.19 -7.96
CA SER A 332 45.76 -63.07 -6.48
C SER A 332 46.04 -61.68 -5.87
N GLY A 333 45.46 -61.23 -4.76
CA GLY A 333 44.69 -61.83 -3.68
C GLY A 333 44.62 -60.77 -2.55
N ASP A 334 43.58 -60.89 -1.72
CA ASP A 334 43.38 -60.40 -0.35
C ASP A 334 44.46 -59.49 0.31
N GLU A 335 44.06 -58.32 0.83
CA GLU A 335 43.66 -58.08 2.25
C GLU A 335 43.36 -56.60 2.51
#